data_AF-A0A1Y4D046-F1
#
_entry.id   AF-A0A1Y4D046-F1
#
_cell.length_a   1.000
_cell.length_b   1.000
_cell.length_c   1.000
_cell.angle_alpha   90.00
_cell.angle_beta   90.00
_cell.angle_gamma   90.00
#
_symmetry.space_group_name_H-M   'P 1'
#
loop_
_entity.id
_entity.type
_entity.pdbx_description
1 polymer ?
#
loop_
_entity_poly.entity_id
_entity_poly.type
_entity_poly.pdbx_seq_one_letter_code
_entity_poly.pdbx_strand_id
1 'polypeptide(L)'
;MDRAGLLVRLFVAKEQKIQLDRDNGNGGGNGNSGAGTTITPPSPKTHNFFMTAELDSVRINRDVNRILEEVTSHLANSGMKLKFRLEVSGESPDGVDQQTVRTVVENCMALKIRDFHFDE
;
A
#
# COMPACT_ATOMS: atom_id res chain seq x y z
N MET A 1 21.50 19.06 10.07
CA MET A 1 20.28 18.71 10.84
C MET A 1 19.55 17.65 10.02
N ASP A 2 19.99 16.41 10.12
CA ASP A 2 19.45 15.31 9.31
C ASP A 2 18.31 14.62 10.06
N ARG A 3 17.08 14.85 9.62
CA ARG A 3 15.86 14.15 10.08
C ARG A 3 15.38 13.15 9.01
N ALA A 4 16.27 12.30 8.52
CA ALA A 4 15.94 11.21 7.60
C ALA A 4 15.89 9.83 8.29
N GLY A 5 15.46 9.77 9.55
CA GLY A 5 15.46 8.54 10.34
C GLY A 5 14.17 8.36 11.14
N LEU A 6 13.03 8.12 10.48
CA LEU A 6 11.82 7.55 11.10
C LEU A 6 10.72 7.24 10.06
N LEU A 7 10.99 6.29 9.15
CA LEU A 7 9.91 5.58 8.43
C LEU A 7 10.10 4.09 8.66
N VAL A 8 9.67 3.72 9.86
CA VAL A 8 9.66 2.39 10.45
C VAL A 8 8.89 1.42 9.54
N ARG A 9 9.62 0.53 8.85
CA ARG A 9 9.06 -0.68 8.22
C ARG A 9 8.72 -1.71 9.32
N LEU A 10 7.61 -1.55 10.02
CA LEU A 10 7.17 -2.43 11.13
C LEU A 10 5.87 -3.19 10.85
N PHE A 11 5.69 -3.73 9.64
CA PHE A 11 4.51 -4.57 9.38
C PHE A 11 4.81 -5.97 8.83
N VAL A 12 6.08 -6.39 8.76
CA VAL A 12 6.43 -7.77 8.34
C VAL A 12 6.55 -8.75 9.52
N ALA A 13 6.56 -8.30 10.77
CA ALA A 13 6.90 -9.16 11.92
C ALA A 13 5.71 -9.64 12.77
N LYS A 14 4.71 -10.30 12.17
CA LYS A 14 3.78 -11.18 12.92
C LYS A 14 3.46 -12.46 12.14
N GLU A 15 4.49 -13.28 11.93
CA GLU A 15 4.28 -14.71 11.79
C GLU A 15 3.96 -15.29 13.18
N GLN A 16 2.70 -15.65 13.42
CA GLN A 16 2.36 -16.60 14.49
C GLN A 16 1.97 -17.93 13.85
N LYS A 17 2.98 -18.80 13.75
CA LYS A 17 2.84 -20.26 13.75
C LYS A 17 2.00 -20.66 14.96
N ILE A 18 0.78 -21.16 14.73
CA ILE A 18 0.21 -22.17 15.63
C ILE A 18 0.01 -23.42 14.80
N GLN A 19 0.93 -24.33 15.06
CA GLN A 19 1.01 -25.69 14.59
C GLN A 19 -0.23 -26.43 15.12
N LEU A 20 -0.89 -27.16 14.23
CA LEU A 20 -1.96 -28.10 14.57
C LEU A 20 -1.40 -29.12 15.56
N ASP A 21 -1.81 -29.05 16.82
CA ASP A 21 -1.74 -30.19 17.72
C ASP A 21 -2.70 -31.25 17.17
N ARG A 22 -2.17 -32.12 16.30
CA ARG A 22 -2.70 -33.45 16.09
C ARG A 22 -2.41 -34.23 17.38
N ASP A 23 -3.40 -34.39 18.23
CA ASP A 23 -3.39 -35.52 19.16
C ASP A 23 -4.65 -36.37 18.96
N ASN A 24 -4.41 -37.63 18.64
CA ASN A 24 -5.39 -38.66 18.34
C ASN A 24 -5.51 -39.51 19.60
N GLY A 25 -6.49 -39.19 20.46
CA GLY A 25 -6.75 -39.90 21.72
C GLY A 25 -8.23 -40.24 21.88
N ASN A 26 -8.56 -41.50 21.62
CA ASN A 26 -9.84 -42.15 21.91
C ASN A 26 -10.08 -42.28 23.44
N GLY A 27 -11.26 -41.88 23.94
CA GLY A 27 -11.70 -42.13 25.32
C GLY A 27 -13.02 -41.43 25.67
N GLY A 28 -14.11 -42.20 25.77
CA GLY A 28 -15.46 -41.71 26.02
C GLY A 28 -15.75 -41.25 27.46
N GLY A 29 -16.71 -40.34 27.61
CA GLY A 29 -17.22 -39.87 28.90
C GLY A 29 -18.38 -38.88 28.74
N ASN A 30 -19.56 -39.29 29.19
CA ASN A 30 -20.85 -38.61 29.17
C ASN A 30 -20.89 -37.38 30.11
N GLY A 31 -21.56 -36.29 29.72
CA GLY A 31 -22.01 -35.27 30.69
C GLY A 31 -22.11 -33.82 30.21
N ASN A 32 -23.36 -33.38 30.07
CA ASN A 32 -23.85 -32.01 30.32
C ASN A 32 -23.65 -30.92 29.24
N SER A 33 -24.76 -30.63 28.56
CA SER A 33 -24.99 -29.50 27.67
C SER A 33 -24.93 -28.15 28.42
N GLY A 34 -23.71 -27.66 28.63
CA GLY A 34 -23.48 -26.23 28.86
C GLY A 34 -23.27 -25.57 27.52
N ALA A 35 -24.20 -24.71 27.09
CA ALA A 35 -24.02 -23.81 25.96
C ALA A 35 -22.89 -22.81 26.28
N GLY A 36 -21.66 -23.26 26.12
CA GLY A 36 -20.48 -22.42 26.15
C GLY A 36 -20.50 -21.59 24.88
N THR A 37 -21.01 -20.37 24.97
CA THR A 37 -20.74 -19.33 23.98
C THR A 37 -19.22 -19.15 23.99
N THR A 38 -18.54 -19.83 23.07
CA THR A 38 -17.13 -19.57 22.77
C THR A 38 -17.06 -18.13 22.28
N ILE A 39 -16.73 -17.22 23.19
CA ILE A 39 -16.41 -15.83 22.89
C ILE A 39 -15.05 -15.87 22.18
N THR A 40 -15.09 -16.10 20.86
CA THR A 40 -13.90 -15.93 20.03
C THR A 40 -13.52 -14.45 20.10
N PRO A 41 -12.28 -14.11 20.52
CA PRO A 41 -11.85 -12.72 20.54
C PRO A 41 -11.98 -12.15 19.11
N PRO A 42 -12.45 -10.91 18.95
CA PRO A 42 -12.57 -10.30 17.63
C PRO A 42 -11.20 -10.32 16.96
N SER A 43 -11.16 -10.77 15.70
CA SER A 43 -9.94 -10.75 14.92
C SER A 43 -9.40 -9.32 14.82
N PRO A 44 -8.07 -9.12 14.86
CA PRO A 44 -7.48 -7.80 14.69
C PRO A 44 -7.95 -7.17 13.37
N LYS A 45 -8.45 -5.93 13.43
CA LYS A 45 -8.84 -5.17 12.24
C LYS A 45 -7.65 -4.36 11.73
N THR A 46 -7.38 -4.43 10.43
CA THR A 46 -6.38 -3.59 9.76
C THR A 46 -7.00 -2.24 9.41
N HIS A 47 -6.38 -1.15 9.84
CA HIS A 47 -6.90 0.22 9.66
C HIS A 47 -6.09 1.06 8.67
N ASN A 48 -4.87 0.61 8.32
CA ASN A 48 -3.94 1.38 7.50
C ASN A 48 -3.45 0.53 6.33
N PHE A 49 -3.38 1.16 5.16
CA PHE A 49 -2.82 0.58 3.94
C PHE A 49 -1.78 1.54 3.37
N PHE A 50 -0.63 1.00 2.98
CA PHE A 50 0.44 1.72 2.30
C PHE A 50 1.04 0.80 1.25
N MET A 51 1.26 1.33 0.05
CA MET A 51 1.94 0.62 -1.04
C MET A 51 2.87 1.57 -1.79
N THR A 52 3.93 0.97 -2.33
CA THR A 52 4.81 1.55 -3.35
C THR A 52 5.05 0.47 -4.38
N ALA A 53 4.97 0.81 -5.66
CA ALA A 53 5.26 -0.11 -6.75
C ALA A 53 6.22 0.57 -7.72
N GLU A 54 7.22 -0.16 -8.19
CA GLU A 54 8.01 0.25 -9.34
C GLU A 54 7.13 0.11 -10.60
N LEU A 55 7.15 1.14 -11.45
CA LEU A 55 6.36 1.20 -12.67
C LEU A 55 7.30 1.18 -13.87
N ASP A 56 6.90 0.48 -14.93
CA ASP A 56 7.59 0.54 -16.22
C ASP A 56 7.28 1.90 -16.87
N SER A 57 8.29 2.74 -17.08
CA SER A 57 8.12 4.08 -17.66
C SER A 57 7.56 4.05 -19.08
N VAL A 58 7.85 3.01 -19.86
CA VAL A 58 7.33 2.83 -21.22
C VAL A 58 5.86 2.41 -21.19
N ARG A 59 5.43 1.74 -20.11
CA ARG A 59 4.09 1.15 -19.98
C ARG A 59 3.32 1.70 -18.78
N ILE A 60 3.65 2.91 -18.34
CA ILE A 60 3.17 3.50 -17.09
C ILE A 60 1.64 3.54 -17.00
N ASN A 61 0.96 3.90 -18.09
CA ASN A 61 -0.50 3.95 -18.13
C ASN A 61 -1.14 2.59 -17.86
N ARG A 62 -0.57 1.51 -18.42
CA ARG A 62 -1.08 0.14 -18.21
C ARG A 62 -0.89 -0.28 -16.76
N ASP A 63 0.30 -0.05 -16.21
CA ASP A 63 0.65 -0.50 -14.86
C ASP A 63 -0.17 0.27 -13.80
N VAL A 64 -0.35 1.59 -13.97
CA VAL A 64 -1.22 2.41 -13.11
C VAL A 64 -2.67 1.94 -13.17
N ASN A 65 -3.22 1.72 -14.37
CA ASN A 65 -4.60 1.25 -14.51
C ASN A 65 -4.81 -0.11 -13.83
N ARG A 66 -3.88 -1.04 -14.02
CA ARG A 66 -3.94 -2.35 -13.36
C ARG A 66 -3.92 -2.24 -11.84
N ILE A 67 -3.08 -1.38 -11.28
CA ILE A 67 -3.03 -1.11 -9.83
C ILE A 67 -4.36 -0.53 -9.34
N LEU A 68 -4.95 0.40 -10.09
CA LEU A 68 -6.25 0.98 -9.74
C LEU A 68 -7.33 -0.10 -9.74
N GLU A 69 -7.40 -0.93 -10.77
CA GLU A 69 -8.41 -2.00 -10.88
C GLU A 69 -8.26 -3.05 -9.78
N GLU A 70 -7.06 -3.60 -9.57
CA GLU A 70 -6.85 -4.71 -8.66
C GLU A 70 -6.84 -4.27 -7.19
N VAL A 71 -6.15 -3.17 -6.85
CA VAL A 71 -5.96 -2.77 -5.45
C VAL A 71 -7.05 -1.81 -4.98
N THR A 72 -7.38 -0.80 -5.79
CA THR A 72 -8.33 0.25 -5.35
C THR A 72 -9.74 -0.30 -5.23
N SER A 73 -10.17 -1.19 -6.13
CA SER A 73 -11.49 -1.82 -6.06
C SER A 73 -11.73 -2.52 -4.71
N HIS A 74 -10.76 -3.30 -4.25
CA HIS A 74 -10.88 -4.00 -2.96
C HIS A 74 -10.87 -3.05 -1.75
N LEU A 75 -10.05 -1.98 -1.78
CA LEU A 75 -9.95 -1.04 -0.67
C LEU A 75 -11.09 -0.01 -0.63
N ALA A 76 -11.66 0.35 -1.78
CA ALA A 76 -12.85 1.20 -1.81
C ALA A 76 -14.04 0.50 -1.15
N ASN A 77 -14.20 -0.81 -1.40
CA ASN A 77 -15.26 -1.63 -0.81
C ASN A 77 -15.09 -1.86 0.71
N SER A 78 -13.90 -1.62 1.27
CA SER A 78 -13.68 -1.71 2.72
C SER A 78 -14.03 -0.42 3.49
N GLY A 79 -14.46 0.63 2.79
CA GLY A 79 -14.79 1.92 3.40
C GLY A 79 -13.57 2.76 3.78
N MET A 80 -12.37 2.39 3.30
CA MET A 80 -11.15 3.15 3.55
C MET A 80 -11.14 4.47 2.78
N LYS A 81 -10.71 5.55 3.46
CA LYS A 81 -10.44 6.82 2.79
C LYS A 81 -9.08 6.74 2.11
N LEU A 82 -9.07 6.70 0.79
CA LEU A 82 -7.86 6.60 -0.02
C LEU A 82 -7.34 7.98 -0.42
N LYS A 83 -6.02 8.14 -0.43
CA LYS A 83 -5.31 9.32 -0.96
C LYS A 83 -4.24 8.83 -1.92
N PHE A 84 -4.33 9.25 -3.17
CA PHE A 84 -3.34 8.96 -4.20
C PHE A 84 -2.36 10.11 -4.34
N ARG A 85 -1.10 9.80 -4.65
CA ARG A 85 -0.06 10.77 -5.02
C ARG A 85 0.71 10.17 -6.19
N LEU A 86 0.92 10.99 -7.23
CA LEU A 86 1.86 10.71 -8.30
C LEU A 86 3.07 11.61 -8.07
N GLU A 87 4.24 11.01 -7.97
CA GLU A 87 5.52 11.70 -7.86
C GLU A 87 6.37 11.27 -9.05
N VAL A 88 7.01 12.23 -9.71
CA VAL A 88 7.87 12.00 -10.88
C VAL A 88 9.21 12.64 -10.57
N SER A 89 10.26 11.84 -10.52
CA SER A 89 11.64 12.31 -10.48
C SER A 89 12.41 11.77 -11.68
N GLY A 90 13.37 12.54 -12.15
CA GLY A 90 14.24 12.17 -13.24
C GLY A 90 15.51 12.98 -13.17
N GLU A 91 16.61 12.36 -13.60
CA GLU A 91 17.92 13.00 -13.69
C GLU A 91 18.32 13.02 -15.17
N SER A 92 18.82 14.16 -15.64
CA SER A 92 19.38 14.28 -16.99
C SER A 92 20.86 14.67 -16.89
N PRO A 93 21.80 13.76 -17.24
CA PRO A 93 23.23 14.05 -17.17
C PRO A 93 23.65 15.27 -18.02
N ASP A 94 22.99 15.46 -19.17
CA ASP A 94 23.29 16.52 -20.12
C ASP A 94 22.35 17.73 -19.96
N GLY A 95 21.54 17.74 -18.90
CA GLY A 95 20.48 18.74 -18.69
C GLY A 95 19.24 18.50 -19.56
N VAL A 96 18.23 19.34 -19.36
CA VAL A 96 16.99 19.33 -20.14
C VAL A 96 16.96 20.60 -20.99
N ASP A 97 16.65 20.48 -22.27
CA ASP A 97 16.63 21.65 -23.15
C ASP A 97 15.50 22.63 -22.76
N GLN A 98 15.71 23.92 -23.05
CA GLN A 98 14.77 24.98 -22.66
C GLN A 98 13.37 24.80 -23.25
N GLN A 99 13.24 24.20 -24.44
CA GLN A 99 11.95 23.98 -25.07
C GLN A 99 11.16 22.90 -24.32
N THR A 100 11.83 21.82 -23.89
CA THR A 100 11.24 20.79 -23.04
C THR A 100 10.84 21.36 -21.68
N VAL A 101 11.72 22.12 -21.01
CA VAL A 101 11.41 22.78 -19.73
C VAL A 101 10.15 23.66 -19.88
N ARG A 102 10.12 24.56 -20.86
CA ARG A 102 8.97 25.44 -21.13
C ARG A 102 7.68 24.63 -21.35
N THR A 103 7.76 23.57 -22.15
CA THR A 103 6.60 22.70 -22.45
C THR A 103 6.06 22.03 -21.19
N VAL A 104 6.94 21.50 -20.33
CA VAL A 104 6.53 20.84 -19.08
C VAL A 104 5.92 21.84 -18.12
N VAL A 105 6.51 23.02 -17.95
CA VAL A 105 5.97 24.11 -17.10
C VAL A 105 4.56 24.50 -17.57
N GLU A 106 4.36 24.72 -18.87
CA GLU A 106 3.05 25.08 -19.44
C GLU A 106 2.00 23.99 -19.18
N ASN A 107 2.38 22.71 -19.35
CA ASN A 107 1.49 21.59 -19.07
C ASN A 107 1.12 21.49 -17.58
N CYS A 108 2.10 21.62 -16.67
CA CYS A 108 1.84 21.61 -15.24
C CYS A 108 0.86 22.72 -14.84
N MET A 109 1.04 23.92 -15.39
CA MET A 109 0.14 25.04 -15.16
C MET A 109 -1.28 24.78 -15.70
N ALA A 110 -1.39 24.27 -16.93
CA ALA A 110 -2.68 23.93 -17.54
C ALA A 110 -3.44 22.84 -16.75
N LEU A 111 -2.70 21.85 -16.22
CA LEU A 111 -3.23 20.77 -15.39
C LEU A 111 -3.39 21.16 -13.91
N LYS A 112 -3.07 22.41 -13.54
CA LYS A 112 -3.13 22.94 -12.17
C LYS A 112 -2.25 22.17 -11.17
N ILE A 113 -1.17 21.56 -11.65
CA ILE A 113 -0.12 20.99 -10.82
C ILE A 113 0.70 22.15 -10.26
N ARG A 114 0.75 22.29 -8.94
CA ARG A 114 1.40 23.43 -8.25
C ARG A 114 2.75 23.10 -7.64
N ASP A 115 3.01 21.82 -7.44
CA ASP A 115 4.22 21.31 -6.79
C ASP A 115 5.09 20.64 -7.86
N PHE A 116 5.83 21.47 -8.59
CA PHE A 116 6.77 21.05 -9.62
C PHE A 116 7.93 22.05 -9.68
N HIS A 117 9.10 21.58 -10.10
CA HIS A 117 10.36 22.32 -10.07
C HIS A 117 11.39 21.64 -10.98
N PHE A 118 12.40 22.39 -11.44
CA PHE A 118 13.59 21.86 -12.10
C PHE A 118 14.82 22.31 -11.31
N ASP A 119 15.60 21.38 -10.77
CA ASP A 119 16.88 21.64 -10.10
C ASP A 119 17.99 21.92 -11.13
N GLU A 120 18.92 22.82 -10.78
CA GLU A 120 20.18 23.09 -11.51
C GLU A 120 21.38 22.43 -10.84
#